data_AF-A0A2N2UM79-F1
#
_entry.id   AF-A0A2N2UM79-F1
#
_cell.length_a   1.000
_cell.length_b   1.000
_cell.length_c   1.000
_cell.angle_alpha   90.00
_cell.angle_beta   90.00
_cell.angle_gamma   90.00
#
_symmetry.space_group_name_H-M   'P 1'
#
loop_
_entity.id
_entity.type
_entity.pdbx_description
1 polymer ?
#
loop_
_entity_poly.entity_id
_entity_poly.type
_entity_poly.pdbx_seq_one_letter_code
_entity_poly.pdbx_strand_id
1 'polypeptide(L)'
;AFGINMVALVDGRPQLLNLKQMLEAFVRHRREVVTRRTIFELRKARARAHILEGLTVALANIDEMITLIKTSSNPNEARERLLARRWQPGLVSALLSAAGADASRPEELAPGLGLLDDGYQLSEVQAREILEMRLHRLTGLEQDKLTDEYRQLLDTIRGLIEILESPERLLEVIRTELYNLKEEYGDVRRTEIRPSEEDLDILDLIAPEDVVVTLSHAGYAKRQPASAYRAQRRGGRGRAATSVKDEDFVDKLWLVNTHDTLLTFTSAGRVFWLKVYQIPDAGPNARGRPIINWIPLQDGEKVQAVLPVREFPEDRFVFFSTRNGTVKKTPLSDYSRPRASGIWAIVLDEGDGLVDVQLTDGERDVMLFASNGKAVRFAEGEVRATGRVSRGVRGIRLAKGEQVVSQIVVESDGDVLTATERGFGKRTAVAEYPRKGRGTQGVIAIQTSARNGKLVGAIQLDDAQEILLISDRGTLVRTRASEVSQVGRNTQGVTLIRLGDGELLSAIERLDALEDSDVGDAVDGDAVAGTPDAVAGTPTLPE
;
A
#
# COMPACT_ATOMS: atom_id res chain seq x y z
N ALA A 1 1.19 -3.30 15.27
CA ALA A 1 -0.08 -3.96 14.92
C ALA A 1 -0.92 -4.16 16.19
N PHE A 2 -2.24 -3.97 16.10
CA PHE A 2 -3.18 -4.24 17.20
C PHE A 2 -4.06 -5.43 16.81
N GLY A 3 -4.04 -6.49 17.62
CA GLY A 3 -4.81 -7.72 17.37
C GLY A 3 -6.29 -7.54 17.71
N ILE A 4 -7.08 -7.08 16.74
CA ILE A 4 -8.53 -6.91 16.94
C ILE A 4 -9.21 -8.27 16.93
N ASN A 5 -9.93 -8.60 18.00
CA ASN A 5 -10.73 -9.82 18.10
C ASN A 5 -12.09 -9.54 18.76
N MET A 6 -13.18 -9.63 17.99
CA MET A 6 -14.54 -9.31 18.43
C MET A 6 -15.26 -10.54 18.98
N VAL A 7 -14.87 -11.00 20.17
CA VAL A 7 -15.50 -12.12 20.88
C VAL A 7 -16.36 -11.61 22.03
N ALA A 8 -17.62 -12.03 22.11
CA ALA A 8 -18.56 -11.66 23.16
C ALA A 8 -19.46 -12.83 23.58
N LEU A 9 -20.17 -12.68 24.70
CA LEU A 9 -21.18 -13.66 25.13
C LEU A 9 -22.53 -13.34 24.50
N VAL A 10 -23.12 -14.33 23.82
CA VAL A 10 -24.53 -14.30 23.38
C VAL A 10 -25.23 -15.48 24.05
N ASP A 11 -26.25 -15.17 24.84
CA ASP A 11 -27.01 -16.15 25.64
C ASP A 11 -26.09 -17.04 26.51
N GLY A 12 -25.08 -16.41 27.13
CA GLY A 12 -24.12 -17.08 28.01
C GLY A 12 -23.04 -17.91 27.31
N ARG A 13 -22.96 -17.86 25.96
CA ARG A 13 -21.95 -18.60 25.19
C ARG A 13 -20.99 -17.67 24.45
N PRO A 14 -19.66 -17.93 24.47
CA PRO A 14 -18.70 -17.12 23.74
C PRO A 14 -18.83 -17.35 22.23
N GLN A 15 -18.99 -16.26 21.49
CA GLN A 15 -19.13 -16.28 20.03
C GLN A 15 -18.29 -15.15 19.42
N LEU A 16 -17.68 -15.44 18.26
CA LEU A 16 -17.05 -14.43 17.41
C LEU A 16 -18.16 -13.74 16.61
N LEU A 17 -18.27 -12.42 16.73
CA LEU A 17 -19.34 -11.64 16.11
C LEU A 17 -18.79 -10.62 15.12
N ASN A 18 -19.51 -10.41 14.04
CA ASN A 18 -19.31 -9.25 13.17
C ASN A 18 -20.16 -8.05 13.64
N LEU A 19 -19.92 -6.87 13.08
CA LEU A 19 -20.61 -5.64 13.45
C LEU A 19 -22.15 -5.75 13.30
N LYS A 20 -22.62 -6.41 12.24
CA LYS A 20 -24.07 -6.59 12.00
C LYS A 20 -24.72 -7.40 13.12
N GLN A 21 -24.11 -8.52 13.52
CA GLN A 21 -24.62 -9.37 14.59
C GLN A 21 -24.65 -8.64 15.95
N MET A 22 -23.63 -7.82 16.24
CA MET A 22 -23.62 -7.00 17.45
C MET A 22 -24.76 -5.97 17.46
N LEU A 23 -24.99 -5.27 16.34
CA LEU A 23 -26.06 -4.29 16.20
C LEU A 23 -27.45 -4.95 16.28
N GLU A 24 -27.63 -6.13 15.69
CA GLU A 24 -28.88 -6.89 15.77
C GLU A 24 -29.19 -7.31 17.21
N ALA A 25 -28.18 -7.75 17.98
CA ALA A 25 -28.33 -8.07 19.39
C ALA A 25 -28.70 -6.83 20.22
N PHE A 26 -28.04 -5.70 19.98
CA PHE A 26 -28.35 -4.43 20.64
C PHE A 26 -29.79 -3.97 20.37
N VAL A 27 -30.23 -3.98 19.10
CA VAL A 27 -31.59 -3.58 18.73
C VAL A 27 -32.63 -4.50 19.34
N ARG A 28 -32.39 -5.82 19.36
CA ARG A 28 -33.28 -6.79 20.01
C ARG A 28 -33.45 -6.48 21.50
N HIS A 29 -32.33 -6.27 22.20
CA HIS A 29 -32.36 -5.91 23.61
C HIS A 29 -33.10 -4.58 23.84
N ARG A 30 -32.86 -3.57 22.99
CA ARG A 30 -33.55 -2.28 23.13
C ARG A 30 -35.07 -2.40 22.95
N ARG A 31 -35.53 -3.22 21.99
CA ARG A 31 -36.97 -3.50 21.82
C ARG A 31 -37.57 -4.12 23.08
N GLU A 32 -36.90 -5.11 23.67
CA GLU A 32 -37.37 -5.74 24.91
C GLU A 32 -37.46 -4.73 26.07
N VAL A 33 -36.41 -3.95 26.28
CA VAL A 33 -36.35 -2.95 27.36
C VAL A 33 -37.45 -1.90 27.21
N VAL A 34 -37.62 -1.35 25.99
CA VAL A 34 -38.67 -0.36 25.71
C VAL A 34 -40.06 -0.96 25.91
N THR A 35 -40.31 -2.17 25.41
CA THR A 35 -41.59 -2.87 25.61
C THR A 35 -41.90 -3.03 27.09
N ARG A 36 -40.93 -3.53 27.89
CA ARG A 36 -41.11 -3.72 29.34
C ARG A 36 -41.36 -2.42 30.08
N ARG A 37 -40.66 -1.35 29.71
CA ARG A 37 -40.88 0.00 30.26
C ARG A 37 -42.28 0.50 29.93
N THR A 38 -42.71 0.39 28.68
CA THR A 38 -44.05 0.82 28.23
C THR A 38 -45.15 0.04 28.94
N ILE A 39 -45.01 -1.28 29.13
CA ILE A 39 -45.96 -2.09 29.93
C ILE A 39 -46.02 -1.60 31.37
N PHE A 40 -44.88 -1.32 31.98
CA PHE A 40 -44.82 -0.83 33.36
C PHE A 40 -45.50 0.54 33.50
N GLU A 41 -45.23 1.48 32.60
CA GLU A 41 -45.84 2.80 32.56
C GLU A 41 -47.35 2.71 32.31
N LEU A 42 -47.78 1.83 31.39
CA LEU A 42 -49.19 1.59 31.10
C LEU A 42 -49.94 1.07 32.33
N ARG A 43 -49.37 0.10 33.06
CA ARG A 43 -49.96 -0.41 34.31
C ARG A 43 -50.11 0.68 35.35
N LYS A 44 -49.08 1.52 35.52
CA LYS A 44 -49.12 2.65 36.45
C LYS A 44 -50.17 3.70 36.05
N ALA A 45 -50.24 4.02 34.76
CA ALA A 45 -51.22 4.95 34.22
C ALA A 45 -52.66 4.43 34.40
N ARG A 46 -52.94 3.17 34.07
CA ARG A 46 -54.25 2.53 34.29
C ARG A 46 -54.67 2.52 35.77
N ALA A 47 -53.75 2.21 36.68
CA ALA A 47 -54.04 2.24 38.12
C ALA A 47 -54.42 3.65 38.61
N ARG A 48 -53.73 4.70 38.11
CA ARG A 48 -54.06 6.09 38.44
C ARG A 48 -55.36 6.54 37.79
N ALA A 49 -55.60 6.16 36.53
CA ALA A 49 -56.82 6.46 35.79
C ALA A 49 -58.04 5.89 36.51
N HIS A 50 -57.96 4.63 36.97
CA HIS A 50 -59.00 3.97 37.75
C HIS A 50 -59.38 4.75 39.02
N ILE A 51 -58.41 5.32 39.73
CA ILE A 51 -58.69 6.15 40.91
C ILE A 51 -59.39 7.46 40.50
N LEU A 52 -58.86 8.16 39.49
CA LEU A 52 -59.44 9.42 39.01
C LEU A 52 -60.86 9.22 38.48
N GLU A 53 -61.12 8.12 37.78
CA GLU A 53 -62.43 7.72 37.29
C GLU A 53 -63.45 7.63 38.43
N GLY A 54 -63.10 6.97 39.53
CA GLY A 54 -63.95 6.88 40.72
C GLY A 54 -64.17 8.23 41.41
N LEU A 55 -63.14 9.08 41.48
CA LEU A 55 -63.26 10.42 42.03
C LEU A 55 -64.16 11.33 41.16
N THR A 56 -64.07 11.25 39.84
CA THR A 56 -64.94 11.99 38.92
C THR A 56 -66.39 11.54 39.06
N VAL A 57 -66.65 10.24 39.21
CA VAL A 57 -68.00 9.72 39.51
C VAL A 57 -68.48 10.25 40.87
N ALA A 58 -67.62 10.29 41.87
CA ALA A 58 -67.99 10.82 43.19
C ALA A 58 -68.35 12.31 43.16
N LEU A 59 -67.63 13.11 42.37
CA LEU A 59 -67.94 14.53 42.17
C LEU A 59 -69.31 14.73 41.50
N ALA A 60 -69.65 13.90 40.51
CA ALA A 60 -70.95 13.96 39.84
C ALA A 60 -72.14 13.57 40.74
N ASN A 61 -71.89 12.85 41.84
CA ASN A 61 -72.91 12.34 42.77
C ASN A 61 -72.68 12.84 44.21
N ILE A 62 -72.03 13.98 44.38
CA ILE A 62 -71.45 14.39 45.67
C ILE A 62 -72.48 14.51 46.79
N ASP A 63 -73.64 15.12 46.53
CA ASP A 63 -74.68 15.33 47.54
C ASP A 63 -75.27 14.00 48.04
N GLU A 64 -75.45 13.04 47.14
CA GLU A 64 -75.94 11.70 47.46
C GLU A 64 -74.91 10.90 48.26
N MET A 65 -73.63 10.98 47.87
CA MET A 65 -72.54 10.31 48.59
C MET A 65 -72.32 10.91 49.98
N ILE A 66 -72.37 12.24 50.14
CA ILE A 66 -72.27 12.90 51.45
C ILE A 66 -73.41 12.47 52.35
N THR A 67 -74.64 12.42 51.82
CA THR A 67 -75.82 11.98 52.60
C THR A 67 -75.67 10.53 53.05
N LEU A 68 -75.20 9.64 52.17
CA LEU A 68 -74.92 8.24 52.51
C LEU A 68 -73.83 8.13 53.60
N ILE A 69 -72.72 8.86 53.47
CA ILE A 69 -71.62 8.86 54.44
C ILE A 69 -72.10 9.39 55.80
N LYS A 70 -72.85 10.50 55.84
CA LYS A 70 -73.36 11.11 57.08
C LYS A 70 -74.40 10.24 57.81
N THR A 71 -75.12 9.39 57.08
CA THR A 71 -76.12 8.47 57.64
C THR A 71 -75.57 7.07 57.93
N SER A 72 -74.26 6.85 57.78
CA SER A 72 -73.59 5.60 58.12
C SER A 72 -72.96 5.71 59.51
N SER A 73 -72.98 4.64 60.29
CA SER A 73 -72.52 4.65 61.69
C SER A 73 -70.99 4.66 61.83
N ASN A 74 -70.28 4.15 60.81
CA ASN A 74 -68.81 4.11 60.77
C ASN A 74 -68.28 4.05 59.32
N PRO A 75 -66.96 4.25 59.10
CA PRO A 75 -66.36 4.25 57.76
C PRO A 75 -66.49 2.93 56.99
N ASN A 76 -66.51 1.77 57.68
CA ASN A 76 -66.66 0.47 57.02
C ASN A 76 -68.08 0.30 56.46
N GLU A 77 -69.10 0.70 57.23
CA GLU A 77 -70.50 0.71 56.80
C GLU A 77 -70.71 1.66 55.60
N ALA A 78 -70.12 2.86 55.65
CA ALA A 78 -70.16 3.81 54.55
C ALA A 78 -69.54 3.21 53.27
N ARG A 79 -68.38 2.56 53.40
CA ARG A 79 -67.70 1.89 52.27
C ARG A 79 -68.56 0.78 51.66
N GLU A 80 -69.13 -0.11 52.47
CA GLU A 80 -70.00 -1.19 51.99
C GLU A 80 -71.22 -0.63 51.26
N ARG A 81 -71.83 0.44 51.79
CA ARG A 81 -72.97 1.12 51.17
C ARG A 81 -72.61 1.83 49.86
N LEU A 82 -71.40 2.41 49.76
CA LEU A 82 -70.89 2.99 48.51
C LEU A 82 -70.70 1.93 47.42
N LEU A 83 -70.21 0.74 47.80
CA LEU A 83 -69.98 -0.40 46.90
C LEU A 83 -71.28 -1.11 46.49
N ALA A 84 -72.31 -1.13 47.34
CA ALA A 84 -73.57 -1.82 47.03
C ALA A 84 -74.45 -1.08 46.00
N ARG A 85 -74.17 0.21 45.74
CA ARG A 85 -75.01 1.08 44.92
C ARG A 85 -74.40 1.35 43.53
N ARG A 86 -75.25 1.45 42.51
CA ARG A 86 -74.91 1.98 41.19
C ARG A 86 -74.95 3.50 41.18
N TRP A 87 -73.92 4.13 40.63
CA TRP A 87 -73.77 5.58 40.59
C TRP A 87 -73.94 6.13 39.17
N GLN A 88 -74.33 7.40 39.03
CA GLN A 88 -74.40 8.04 37.71
C GLN A 88 -72.97 8.31 37.20
N PRO A 89 -72.57 7.79 36.02
CA PRO A 89 -71.20 7.93 35.54
C PRO A 89 -70.82 9.38 35.17
N GLY A 90 -71.80 10.24 34.89
CA GLY A 90 -71.57 11.63 34.52
C GLY A 90 -70.62 11.76 33.33
N LEU A 91 -69.60 12.63 33.47
CA LEU A 91 -68.61 12.90 32.42
C LEU A 91 -67.75 11.68 32.06
N VAL A 92 -67.60 10.69 32.96
CA VAL A 92 -66.80 9.48 32.71
C VAL A 92 -67.32 8.70 31.51
N SER A 93 -68.64 8.65 31.30
CA SER A 93 -69.23 7.97 30.15
C SER A 93 -68.76 8.58 28.81
N ALA A 94 -68.71 9.91 28.73
CA ALA A 94 -68.27 10.60 27.51
C ALA A 94 -66.75 10.43 27.28
N LEU A 95 -65.96 10.49 28.36
CA LEU A 95 -64.50 10.36 28.28
C LEU A 95 -64.07 8.94 27.89
N LEU A 96 -64.70 7.91 28.46
CA LEU A 96 -64.42 6.51 28.10
C LEU A 96 -64.94 6.15 26.70
N SER A 97 -66.08 6.68 26.28
CA SER A 97 -66.56 6.49 24.90
C SER A 97 -65.60 7.06 23.86
N ALA A 98 -64.92 8.17 24.17
CA ALA A 98 -63.94 8.80 23.29
C ALA A 98 -62.57 8.10 23.30
N ALA A 99 -62.23 7.37 24.37
CA ALA A 99 -60.95 6.69 24.55
C ALA A 99 -60.98 5.17 24.32
N GLY A 100 -62.17 4.57 24.23
CA GLY A 100 -62.39 3.13 24.24
C GLY A 100 -62.67 2.64 25.67
N ALA A 101 -63.83 2.03 25.90
CA ALA A 101 -64.35 1.71 27.23
C ALA A 101 -63.40 0.85 28.10
N ASP A 102 -62.55 0.04 27.46
CA ASP A 102 -61.60 -0.86 28.14
C ASP A 102 -60.17 -0.31 28.27
N ALA A 103 -59.87 0.87 27.70
CA ALA A 103 -58.49 1.36 27.60
C ALA A 103 -57.88 1.68 28.99
N SER A 104 -58.65 2.27 29.90
CA SER A 104 -58.22 2.67 31.25
C SER A 104 -58.33 1.55 32.30
N ARG A 105 -59.00 0.44 31.96
CA ARG A 105 -59.34 -0.62 32.91
C ARG A 105 -58.07 -1.36 33.39
N PRO A 106 -57.81 -1.47 34.70
CA PRO A 106 -56.72 -2.29 35.21
C PRO A 106 -56.90 -3.79 34.89
N GLU A 107 -55.82 -4.50 34.56
CA GLU A 107 -55.82 -5.94 34.20
C GLU A 107 -56.41 -6.83 35.30
N GLU A 108 -56.22 -6.46 36.57
CA GLU A 108 -56.62 -7.24 37.75
C GLU A 108 -58.05 -6.91 38.23
N LEU A 109 -58.77 -6.00 37.56
CA LEU A 109 -60.09 -5.56 38.01
C LEU A 109 -61.17 -6.62 37.71
N ALA A 110 -61.89 -7.05 38.75
CA ALA A 110 -62.94 -8.07 38.64
C ALA A 110 -64.05 -7.69 37.64
N PRO A 111 -64.58 -8.66 36.85
CA PRO A 111 -65.70 -8.43 35.94
C PRO A 111 -66.91 -7.86 36.69
N GLY A 112 -67.57 -6.85 36.12
CA GLY A 112 -68.74 -6.20 36.76
C GLY A 112 -68.43 -4.98 37.63
N LEU A 113 -67.17 -4.54 37.72
CA LEU A 113 -66.78 -3.23 38.26
C LEU A 113 -66.48 -2.23 37.14
N GLY A 114 -66.65 -0.92 37.39
CA GLY A 114 -66.47 0.15 36.39
C GLY A 114 -67.77 0.59 35.71
N LEU A 115 -67.66 1.13 34.48
CA LEU A 115 -68.82 1.55 33.68
C LEU A 115 -69.57 0.32 33.12
N LEU A 116 -70.88 0.29 33.35
CA LEU A 116 -71.81 -0.74 32.87
C LEU A 116 -73.04 -0.07 32.24
N ASP A 117 -73.87 -0.86 31.55
CA ASP A 117 -75.08 -0.37 30.85
C ASP A 117 -76.08 0.31 31.82
N ASP A 118 -76.12 -0.10 33.09
CA ASP A 118 -77.03 0.38 34.12
C ASP A 118 -76.40 1.41 35.09
N GLY A 119 -75.16 1.84 34.84
CA GLY A 119 -74.47 2.86 35.62
C GLY A 119 -73.03 2.51 35.97
N TYR A 120 -72.48 3.19 36.98
CA TYR A 120 -71.09 3.00 37.42
C TYR A 120 -71.01 2.20 38.71
N GLN A 121 -70.15 1.19 38.72
CA GLN A 121 -69.86 0.36 39.88
C GLN A 121 -68.49 0.65 40.46
N LEU A 122 -68.45 1.18 41.68
CA LEU A 122 -67.20 1.46 42.39
C LEU A 122 -66.48 0.16 42.80
N SER A 123 -65.15 0.21 42.73
CA SER A 123 -64.23 -0.78 43.32
C SER A 123 -63.86 -0.41 44.76
N GLU A 124 -63.33 -1.39 45.52
CA GLU A 124 -62.86 -1.14 46.89
C GLU A 124 -61.81 -0.04 46.98
N VAL A 125 -60.87 -0.01 46.02
CA VAL A 125 -59.82 1.01 45.96
C VAL A 125 -60.43 2.40 45.77
N GLN A 126 -61.36 2.56 44.83
CA GLN A 126 -62.03 3.84 44.60
C GLN A 126 -62.85 4.28 45.81
N ALA A 127 -63.61 3.38 46.44
CA ALA A 127 -64.41 3.72 47.61
C ALA A 127 -63.54 4.22 48.77
N ARG A 128 -62.36 3.62 48.99
CA ARG A 128 -61.39 4.11 49.97
C ARG A 128 -60.91 5.52 49.63
N GLU A 129 -60.47 5.75 48.39
CA GLU A 129 -59.97 7.06 47.95
C GLU A 129 -61.07 8.15 48.04
N ILE A 130 -62.33 7.80 47.78
CA ILE A 130 -63.47 8.71 47.94
C ILE A 130 -63.68 9.08 49.42
N LEU A 131 -63.58 8.12 50.34
CA LEU A 131 -63.71 8.38 51.78
C LEU A 131 -62.55 9.21 52.35
N GLU A 132 -61.35 9.11 51.74
CA GLU A 132 -60.17 9.88 52.12
C GLU A 132 -60.11 11.28 51.44
N MET A 133 -61.10 11.60 50.60
CA MET A 133 -61.18 12.87 49.89
C MET A 133 -61.35 14.05 50.87
N ARG A 134 -60.58 15.12 50.64
CA ARG A 134 -60.62 16.33 51.46
C ARG A 134 -61.58 17.37 50.88
N LEU A 135 -62.30 18.10 51.74
CA LEU A 135 -63.33 19.07 51.33
C LEU A 135 -62.86 20.15 50.33
N HIS A 136 -61.59 20.57 50.37
CA HIS A 136 -61.07 21.56 49.41
C HIS A 136 -61.07 21.06 47.95
N ARG A 137 -61.10 19.73 47.74
CA ARG A 137 -61.20 19.11 46.41
C ARG A 137 -62.56 19.33 45.74
N LEU A 138 -63.54 19.83 46.49
CA LEU A 138 -64.88 20.13 45.97
C LEU A 138 -64.98 21.50 45.31
N THR A 139 -63.95 22.34 45.40
CA THR A 139 -63.91 23.63 44.69
C THR A 139 -63.88 23.41 43.18
N GLY A 140 -64.58 24.25 42.39
CA GLY A 140 -64.67 24.07 40.93
C GLY A 140 -63.30 23.93 40.25
N LEU A 141 -62.31 24.74 40.65
CA LEU A 141 -60.95 24.65 40.14
C LEU A 141 -60.27 23.30 40.39
N GLU A 142 -60.52 22.66 41.53
CA GLU A 142 -59.94 21.33 41.83
C GLU A 142 -60.66 20.21 41.08
N GLN A 143 -61.97 20.35 40.83
CA GLN A 143 -62.73 19.42 40.00
C GLN A 143 -62.26 19.46 38.54
N ASP A 144 -62.04 20.66 38.00
CA ASP A 144 -61.53 20.86 36.65
C ASP A 144 -60.13 20.25 36.50
N LYS A 145 -59.23 20.50 37.46
CA LYS A 145 -57.88 19.90 37.47
C LYS A 145 -57.90 18.37 37.49
N LEU A 146 -58.76 17.75 38.30
CA LEU A 146 -58.87 16.28 38.36
C LEU A 146 -59.40 15.72 37.03
N THR A 147 -60.36 16.40 36.43
CA THR A 147 -60.93 16.02 35.14
C THR A 147 -59.90 16.15 34.02
N ASP A 148 -59.13 17.23 34.01
CA ASP A 148 -58.07 17.44 33.03
C ASP A 148 -56.89 16.46 33.22
N GLU A 149 -56.52 16.16 34.48
CA GLU A 149 -55.55 15.09 34.78
C GLU A 149 -56.03 13.76 34.22
N TYR A 150 -57.31 13.42 34.41
CA TYR A 150 -57.88 12.19 33.87
C TYR A 150 -57.85 12.14 32.35
N ARG A 151 -58.23 13.23 31.66
CA ARG A 151 -58.16 13.33 30.19
C ARG A 151 -56.75 13.12 29.66
N GLN A 152 -55.76 13.83 30.23
CA GLN A 152 -54.35 13.71 29.83
C GLN A 152 -53.83 12.28 30.03
N LEU A 153 -54.28 11.63 31.11
CA LEU A 153 -53.89 10.26 31.40
C LEU A 153 -54.52 9.26 30.41
N LEU A 154 -55.76 9.48 29.97
CA LEU A 154 -56.39 8.68 28.91
C LEU A 154 -55.63 8.81 27.58
N ASP A 155 -55.21 10.02 27.22
CA ASP A 155 -54.39 10.25 26.02
C ASP A 155 -53.02 9.55 26.14
N THR A 156 -52.41 9.60 27.33
CA THR A 156 -51.16 8.90 27.62
C THR A 156 -51.33 7.37 27.49
N ILE A 157 -52.39 6.81 28.06
CA ILE A 157 -52.72 5.39 27.97
C ILE A 157 -52.90 4.97 26.51
N ARG A 158 -53.61 5.77 25.71
CA ARG A 158 -53.80 5.52 24.28
C ARG A 158 -52.45 5.47 23.54
N GLY A 159 -51.58 6.44 23.78
CA GLY A 159 -50.24 6.45 23.19
C GLY A 159 -49.38 5.25 23.60
N LEU A 160 -49.45 4.83 24.87
CA LEU A 160 -48.73 3.65 25.36
C LEU A 160 -49.26 2.35 24.74
N ILE A 161 -50.58 2.22 24.55
CA ILE A 161 -51.18 1.07 23.86
C ILE A 161 -50.74 1.05 22.39
N GLU A 162 -50.78 2.19 21.70
CA GLU A 162 -50.33 2.31 20.31
C GLU A 162 -48.87 1.85 20.13
N ILE A 163 -47.99 2.20 21.08
CA ILE A 163 -46.58 1.76 21.07
C ILE A 163 -46.47 0.23 21.21
N LEU A 164 -47.35 -0.41 22.00
CA LEU A 164 -47.33 -1.87 22.21
C LEU A 164 -47.96 -2.65 21.05
N GLU A 165 -48.97 -2.08 20.39
CA GLU A 165 -49.69 -2.72 19.29
C GLU A 165 -49.00 -2.55 17.94
N SER A 166 -48.32 -1.43 17.71
CA SER A 166 -47.64 -1.12 16.44
C SER A 166 -46.12 -1.31 16.54
N PRO A 167 -45.55 -2.31 15.87
CA PRO A 167 -44.10 -2.48 15.78
C PRO A 167 -43.39 -1.28 15.14
N GLU A 168 -44.06 -0.59 14.22
CA GLU A 168 -43.54 0.62 13.56
C GLU A 168 -43.44 1.77 14.56
N ARG A 169 -44.49 1.99 15.37
CA ARG A 169 -44.51 3.03 16.40
C ARG A 169 -43.41 2.81 17.44
N LEU A 170 -43.22 1.57 17.87
CA LEU A 170 -42.12 1.21 18.78
C LEU A 170 -40.74 1.56 18.19
N LEU A 171 -40.54 1.29 16.89
CA LEU A 171 -39.29 1.62 16.21
C LEU A 171 -39.09 3.13 16.04
N GLU A 172 -40.16 3.90 15.82
CA GLU A 172 -40.10 5.35 15.83
C GLU A 172 -39.64 5.89 17.18
N VAL A 173 -40.19 5.39 18.28
CA VAL A 173 -39.79 5.78 19.64
C VAL A 173 -38.30 5.48 19.86
N ILE A 174 -37.85 4.26 19.53
CA ILE A 174 -36.43 3.89 19.66
C ILE A 174 -35.55 4.82 18.82
N ARG A 175 -35.97 5.12 17.58
CA ARG A 175 -35.21 6.00 16.68
C ARG A 175 -35.10 7.40 17.26
N THR A 176 -36.19 7.97 17.74
CA THR A 176 -36.22 9.28 18.38
C THR A 176 -35.29 9.33 19.60
N GLU A 177 -35.34 8.31 20.47
CA GLU A 177 -34.42 8.22 21.61
C GLU A 177 -32.95 8.13 21.18
N LEU A 178 -32.63 7.37 20.13
CA LEU A 178 -31.26 7.29 19.61
C LEU A 178 -30.78 8.61 19.01
N TYR A 179 -31.67 9.38 18.36
CA TYR A 179 -31.33 10.73 17.90
C TYR A 179 -31.07 11.69 19.05
N ASN A 180 -31.91 11.66 20.10
CA ASN A 180 -31.70 12.49 21.28
C ASN A 180 -30.37 12.14 21.97
N LEU A 181 -30.04 10.85 22.10
CA LEU A 181 -28.74 10.42 22.64
C LEU A 181 -27.56 10.89 21.78
N LYS A 182 -27.70 10.87 20.45
CA LYS A 182 -26.68 11.39 19.54
C LYS A 182 -26.49 12.89 19.69
N GLU A 183 -27.57 13.65 19.94
CA GLU A 183 -27.51 15.10 20.14
C GLU A 183 -26.90 15.46 21.50
N GLU A 184 -27.30 14.76 22.56
CA GLU A 184 -26.84 15.03 23.93
C GLU A 184 -25.39 14.57 24.19
N TYR A 185 -25.00 13.41 23.64
CA TYR A 185 -23.70 12.77 23.90
C TYR A 185 -22.77 12.67 22.69
N GLY A 186 -23.11 13.32 21.58
CA GLY A 186 -22.28 13.32 20.37
C GLY A 186 -20.99 14.12 20.57
N ASP A 187 -19.85 13.54 20.15
CA ASP A 187 -18.57 14.23 20.11
C ASP A 187 -17.95 14.23 18.71
N VAL A 188 -16.95 15.10 18.51
CA VAL A 188 -16.18 15.12 17.27
C VAL A 188 -15.18 13.97 17.25
N ARG A 189 -14.96 13.40 16.06
CA ARG A 189 -13.99 12.33 15.89
C ARG A 189 -12.59 12.82 16.29
N ARG A 190 -11.98 12.14 17.26
CA ARG A 190 -10.62 12.47 17.74
C ARG A 190 -9.51 11.94 16.83
N THR A 191 -9.75 10.77 16.24
CA THR A 191 -8.78 10.05 15.39
C THR A 191 -9.03 10.33 13.91
N GLU A 192 -7.99 10.49 13.12
CA GLU A 192 -8.08 10.52 11.66
C GLU A 192 -7.83 9.12 11.08
N ILE A 193 -8.69 8.62 10.17
CA ILE A 193 -8.37 7.42 9.40
C ILE A 193 -7.72 7.87 8.11
N ARG A 194 -6.40 7.70 8.01
CA ARG A 194 -5.67 7.89 6.76
C ARG A 194 -5.69 6.57 5.99
N PRO A 195 -6.32 6.51 4.80
CA PRO A 195 -6.46 5.27 4.03
C PRO A 195 -5.12 4.74 3.50
N SER A 196 -4.11 5.61 3.44
CA SER A 196 -2.71 5.26 3.31
C SER A 196 -1.95 5.91 4.46
N GLU A 197 -1.42 5.11 5.38
CA GLU A 197 -0.02 5.33 5.67
C GLU A 197 0.68 5.10 4.33
N GLU A 198 1.46 6.07 3.86
CA GLU A 198 2.75 5.66 3.32
C GLU A 198 3.34 4.84 4.46
N ASP A 199 3.12 3.51 4.42
CA ASP A 199 3.94 2.59 5.19
C ASP A 199 5.34 3.13 4.97
N LEU A 200 6.07 3.52 6.02
CA LEU A 200 7.48 3.80 5.89
C LEU A 200 8.06 2.59 5.14
N ASP A 201 8.32 2.75 3.84
CA ASP A 201 8.92 1.67 3.08
C ASP A 201 10.29 1.54 3.75
N ILE A 202 10.83 0.32 3.80
CA ILE A 202 12.19 0.13 4.29
C ILE A 202 13.15 1.11 3.56
N LEU A 203 12.81 1.49 2.33
CA LEU A 203 13.42 2.59 1.57
C LEU A 203 13.45 3.94 2.30
N ASP A 204 12.38 4.39 2.94
CA ASP A 204 12.31 5.71 3.61
C ASP A 204 13.22 5.78 4.85
N LEU A 205 13.59 4.62 5.41
CA LEU A 205 14.59 4.51 6.48
C LEU A 205 16.03 4.47 5.96
N ILE A 206 16.23 4.35 4.65
CA ILE A 206 17.54 4.25 4.02
C ILE A 206 17.86 5.60 3.42
N ALA A 207 19.06 6.12 3.67
CA ALA A 207 19.48 7.37 3.04
C ALA A 207 19.68 7.16 1.52
N PRO A 208 19.17 8.06 0.67
CA PRO A 208 19.49 8.05 -0.75
C PRO A 208 20.97 8.36 -0.91
N GLU A 209 21.73 7.38 -1.38
CA GLU A 209 23.18 7.49 -1.60
C GLU A 209 23.53 6.80 -2.92
N ASP A 210 24.49 7.37 -3.64
CA ASP A 210 25.04 6.73 -4.83
C ASP A 210 26.03 5.64 -4.42
N VAL A 211 25.70 4.41 -4.82
CA VAL A 211 26.45 3.20 -4.53
C VAL A 211 26.90 2.54 -5.81
N VAL A 212 28.06 1.92 -5.74
CA VAL A 212 28.59 1.06 -6.79
C VAL A 212 28.15 -0.36 -6.47
N VAL A 213 27.31 -0.93 -7.34
CA VAL A 213 26.94 -2.34 -7.31
C VAL A 213 27.89 -3.10 -8.24
N THR A 214 28.52 -4.16 -7.73
CA THR A 214 29.40 -5.03 -8.53
C THR A 214 28.86 -6.45 -8.55
N LEU A 215 29.01 -7.11 -9.69
CA LEU A 215 28.76 -8.53 -9.89
C LEU A 215 30.07 -9.20 -10.33
N SER A 216 30.51 -10.21 -9.59
CA SER A 216 31.70 -10.98 -9.91
C SER A 216 31.43 -12.07 -10.95
N HIS A 217 32.49 -12.59 -11.57
CA HIS A 217 32.41 -13.67 -12.54
C HIS A 217 31.83 -14.96 -11.93
N ALA A 218 32.15 -15.26 -10.67
CA ALA A 218 31.56 -16.37 -9.92
C ALA A 218 30.12 -16.09 -9.46
N GLY A 219 29.54 -14.95 -9.81
CA GLY A 219 28.15 -14.60 -9.57
C GLY A 219 27.86 -14.00 -8.20
N TYR A 220 28.83 -13.35 -7.55
CA TYR A 220 28.60 -12.68 -6.28
C TYR A 220 28.29 -11.19 -6.49
N ALA A 221 27.22 -10.71 -5.88
CA ALA A 221 26.81 -9.32 -5.90
C ALA A 221 27.09 -8.63 -4.56
N LYS A 222 27.59 -7.39 -4.61
CA LYS A 222 27.76 -6.51 -3.46
C LYS A 222 27.54 -5.05 -3.84
N ARG A 223 27.22 -4.21 -2.86
CA ARG A 223 27.21 -2.75 -3.02
C ARG A 223 28.24 -2.08 -2.11
N GLN A 224 28.75 -0.94 -2.55
CA GLN A 224 29.71 -0.12 -1.83
C GLN A 224 29.39 1.35 -2.06
N PRO A 225 29.57 2.23 -1.06
CA PRO A 225 29.52 3.68 -1.28
C PRO A 225 30.44 4.09 -2.44
N ALA A 226 29.97 4.95 -3.34
CA ALA A 226 30.80 5.42 -4.46
C ALA A 226 32.08 6.13 -3.97
N SER A 227 32.02 6.79 -2.81
CA SER A 227 33.16 7.42 -2.13
C SER A 227 34.25 6.41 -1.72
N ALA A 228 33.89 5.21 -1.27
CA ALA A 228 34.84 4.17 -0.91
C ALA A 228 35.51 3.54 -2.13
N TYR A 229 34.84 3.56 -3.28
CA TYR A 229 35.40 3.12 -4.56
C TYR A 229 36.32 4.19 -5.19
N ARG A 230 36.15 5.48 -4.83
CA ARG A 230 36.98 6.61 -5.31
C ARG A 230 38.43 6.65 -4.80
N ALA A 231 38.88 5.66 -4.02
CA ALA A 231 40.23 5.66 -3.46
C ALA A 231 41.23 4.80 -4.28
N GLN A 232 41.77 5.36 -5.37
CA GLN A 232 43.15 5.05 -5.80
C GLN A 232 43.74 6.24 -6.59
N ARG A 233 44.57 7.04 -5.92
CA ARG A 233 45.31 8.17 -6.52
C ARG A 233 46.30 7.71 -7.60
N ARG A 234 46.52 8.55 -8.61
CA ARG A 234 47.65 8.46 -9.56
C ARG A 234 48.98 8.35 -8.78
N GLY A 235 49.80 7.35 -9.12
CA GLY A 235 51.14 7.15 -8.57
C GLY A 235 51.36 5.85 -7.79
N GLY A 236 50.29 5.12 -7.44
CA GLY A 236 50.42 3.74 -6.95
C GLY A 236 50.91 2.83 -8.08
N ARG A 237 52.00 2.09 -7.86
CA ARG A 237 52.48 1.05 -8.78
C ARG A 237 51.27 0.27 -9.29
N GLY A 238 51.00 0.39 -10.60
CA GLY A 238 50.25 -0.62 -11.31
C GLY A 238 50.96 -1.92 -11.01
N ARG A 239 50.40 -2.73 -10.10
CA ARG A 239 50.84 -4.10 -9.99
C ARG A 239 50.60 -4.64 -11.38
N ALA A 240 51.69 -5.04 -12.04
CA ALA A 240 51.59 -6.14 -12.98
C ALA A 240 50.66 -7.15 -12.30
N ALA A 241 49.50 -7.41 -12.92
CA ALA A 241 48.56 -8.41 -12.45
C ALA A 241 49.19 -9.78 -12.67
N THR A 242 50.29 -10.02 -11.97
CA THR A 242 51.00 -11.27 -11.86
C THR A 242 50.68 -11.77 -10.46
N SER A 243 49.42 -12.13 -10.20
CA SER A 243 49.08 -12.88 -8.99
C SER A 243 47.77 -13.65 -9.13
N VAL A 244 47.96 -14.97 -9.20
CA VAL A 244 47.09 -16.09 -8.78
C VAL A 244 45.85 -16.41 -9.62
N LYS A 245 45.86 -17.63 -10.16
CA LYS A 245 44.88 -18.28 -11.05
C LYS A 245 43.46 -18.49 -10.50
N ASP A 246 43.11 -17.95 -9.34
CA ASP A 246 41.83 -18.26 -8.66
C ASP A 246 41.19 -17.06 -7.92
N GLU A 247 41.53 -15.82 -8.29
CA GLU A 247 40.81 -14.64 -7.78
C GLU A 247 39.58 -14.32 -8.64
N ASP A 248 38.41 -14.31 -8.01
CA ASP A 248 37.14 -13.93 -8.61
C ASP A 248 37.16 -12.43 -8.93
N PHE A 249 37.05 -12.07 -10.22
CA PHE A 249 37.11 -10.70 -10.70
C PHE A 249 35.71 -10.10 -10.89
N VAL A 250 35.62 -8.77 -10.90
CA VAL A 250 34.37 -8.06 -11.18
C VAL A 250 34.04 -8.19 -12.67
N ASP A 251 32.92 -8.83 -12.98
CA ASP A 251 32.41 -9.02 -14.34
C ASP A 251 31.59 -7.80 -14.78
N LYS A 252 30.77 -7.24 -13.88
CA LYS A 252 29.93 -6.06 -14.15
C LYS A 252 29.91 -5.08 -12.99
N LEU A 253 29.79 -3.79 -13.32
CA LEU A 253 29.75 -2.69 -12.37
C LEU A 253 28.68 -1.67 -12.77
N TRP A 254 27.88 -1.21 -11.81
CA TRP A 254 26.85 -0.20 -12.02
C TRP A 254 26.92 0.86 -10.91
N LEU A 255 26.89 2.14 -11.29
CA LEU A 255 26.70 3.26 -10.37
C LEU A 255 25.19 3.56 -10.30
N VAL A 256 24.59 3.36 -9.13
CA VAL A 256 23.13 3.41 -8.94
C VAL A 256 22.81 4.01 -7.57
N ASN A 257 21.58 4.46 -7.37
CA ASN A 257 21.15 4.95 -6.08
C ASN A 257 20.63 3.80 -5.20
N THR A 258 20.77 3.91 -3.87
CA THR A 258 20.23 2.93 -2.91
C THR A 258 18.73 2.64 -3.08
N HIS A 259 17.98 3.59 -3.64
CA HIS A 259 16.54 3.50 -3.87
C HIS A 259 16.16 2.93 -5.23
N ASP A 260 17.12 2.73 -6.13
CA ASP A 260 16.82 2.22 -7.45
C ASP A 260 16.43 0.74 -7.39
N THR A 261 15.68 0.31 -8.39
CA THR A 261 15.40 -1.10 -8.66
C THR A 261 16.19 -1.52 -9.90
N LEU A 262 16.97 -2.58 -9.77
CA LEU A 262 17.72 -3.18 -10.87
C LEU A 262 16.84 -4.18 -11.62
N LEU A 263 16.36 -3.80 -12.80
CA LEU A 263 15.73 -4.74 -13.73
C LEU A 263 16.81 -5.64 -14.33
N THR A 264 16.85 -6.88 -13.88
CA THR A 264 17.88 -7.84 -14.26
C THR A 264 17.35 -8.82 -15.29
N PHE A 265 17.91 -8.77 -16.50
CA PHE A 265 17.51 -9.57 -17.64
C PHE A 265 18.46 -10.74 -17.86
N THR A 266 17.92 -11.91 -18.15
CA THR A 266 18.69 -13.14 -18.30
C THR A 266 18.81 -13.59 -19.75
N SER A 267 19.78 -14.47 -20.03
CA SER A 267 20.01 -15.06 -21.35
C SER A 267 18.81 -15.85 -21.88
N ALA A 268 17.98 -16.39 -20.99
CA ALA A 268 16.73 -17.07 -21.34
C ALA A 268 15.57 -16.11 -21.65
N GLY A 269 15.76 -14.79 -21.49
CA GLY A 269 14.72 -13.80 -21.76
C GLY A 269 13.74 -13.57 -20.61
N ARG A 270 14.15 -13.85 -19.36
CA ARG A 270 13.41 -13.51 -18.15
C ARG A 270 13.89 -12.17 -17.59
N VAL A 271 13.04 -11.53 -16.79
CA VAL A 271 13.39 -10.33 -16.01
C VAL A 271 13.02 -10.51 -14.55
N PHE A 272 13.86 -9.95 -13.69
CA PHE A 272 13.72 -9.91 -12.24
C PHE A 272 13.96 -8.49 -11.73
N TRP A 273 13.48 -8.22 -10.52
CA TRP A 273 13.63 -6.92 -9.86
C TRP A 273 14.46 -7.13 -8.62
N LEU A 274 15.62 -6.48 -8.58
CA LEU A 274 16.50 -6.49 -7.42
C LEU A 274 16.56 -5.07 -6.86
N LYS A 275 15.96 -4.85 -5.71
CA LYS A 275 16.03 -3.54 -5.03
C LYS A 275 17.46 -3.35 -4.51
N VAL A 276 18.10 -2.22 -4.84
CA VAL A 276 19.53 -2.02 -4.56
C VAL A 276 19.85 -2.18 -3.08
N TYR A 277 19.03 -1.67 -2.17
CA TYR A 277 19.26 -1.81 -0.74
C TYR A 277 19.28 -3.25 -0.20
N GLN A 278 18.69 -4.21 -0.92
CA GLN A 278 18.70 -5.62 -0.52
C GLN A 278 20.07 -6.27 -0.76
N ILE A 279 20.90 -5.65 -1.60
CA ILE A 279 22.27 -6.07 -1.86
C ILE A 279 23.12 -5.70 -0.64
N PRO A 280 23.94 -6.63 -0.11
CA PRO A 280 24.72 -6.38 1.10
C PRO A 280 25.81 -5.34 0.87
N ASP A 281 26.00 -4.47 1.85
CA ASP A 281 27.21 -3.67 1.98
C ASP A 281 28.39 -4.60 2.29
N ALA A 282 29.44 -4.52 1.48
CA ALA A 282 30.63 -5.33 1.68
C ALA A 282 31.87 -4.56 1.25
N GLY A 283 32.93 -4.58 2.07
CA GLY A 283 34.19 -3.91 1.73
C GLY A 283 34.86 -4.47 0.46
N PRO A 284 35.92 -3.81 -0.05
CA PRO A 284 36.59 -4.20 -1.30
C PRO A 284 37.05 -5.66 -1.32
N ASN A 285 37.52 -6.18 -0.18
CA ASN A 285 38.05 -7.54 -0.04
C ASN A 285 36.99 -8.60 0.29
N ALA A 286 35.73 -8.21 0.50
CA ALA A 286 34.63 -9.14 0.77
C ALA A 286 33.93 -9.53 -0.54
N ARG A 287 33.54 -10.81 -0.66
CA ARG A 287 32.94 -11.36 -1.89
C ARG A 287 31.49 -10.90 -2.14
N GLY A 288 30.74 -10.55 -1.10
CA GLY A 288 29.30 -10.27 -1.22
C GLY A 288 28.46 -11.55 -1.07
N ARG A 289 27.30 -11.59 -1.73
CA ARG A 289 26.39 -12.75 -1.70
C ARG A 289 26.09 -13.25 -3.13
N PRO A 290 25.87 -14.56 -3.32
CA PRO A 290 25.50 -15.10 -4.62
C PRO A 290 24.22 -14.46 -5.19
N ILE A 291 24.24 -14.02 -6.45
CA ILE A 291 23.11 -13.38 -7.12
C ILE A 291 21.89 -14.29 -7.25
N ILE A 292 22.12 -15.61 -7.26
CA ILE A 292 21.08 -16.64 -7.33
C ILE A 292 20.11 -16.62 -6.14
N ASN A 293 20.51 -16.01 -5.02
CA ASN A 293 19.65 -15.85 -3.84
C ASN A 293 18.46 -14.92 -4.10
N TRP A 294 18.62 -13.98 -5.02
CA TRP A 294 17.53 -13.07 -5.42
C TRP A 294 16.96 -13.41 -6.79
N ILE A 295 17.78 -14.03 -7.65
CA ILE A 295 17.43 -14.33 -9.03
C ILE A 295 17.52 -15.85 -9.24
N PRO A 296 16.39 -16.59 -9.17
CA PRO A 296 16.40 -18.03 -9.41
C PRO A 296 16.66 -18.33 -10.89
N LEU A 297 17.95 -18.39 -11.23
CA LEU A 297 18.50 -18.76 -12.53
C LEU A 297 18.36 -20.28 -12.73
N GLN A 298 17.99 -20.67 -13.94
CA GLN A 298 18.03 -22.06 -14.40
C GLN A 298 19.47 -22.48 -14.74
N ASP A 299 19.70 -23.78 -14.91
CA ASP A 299 21.01 -24.29 -15.29
C ASP A 299 21.46 -23.71 -16.64
N GLY A 300 22.66 -23.12 -16.68
CA GLY A 300 23.19 -22.40 -17.84
C GLY A 300 22.58 -21.00 -18.12
N GLU A 301 21.59 -20.55 -17.34
CA GLU A 301 21.01 -19.20 -17.45
C GLU A 301 21.96 -18.17 -16.83
N LYS A 302 22.26 -17.08 -17.56
CA LYS A 302 23.18 -16.02 -17.13
C LYS A 302 22.51 -14.66 -17.14
N VAL A 303 22.99 -13.73 -16.32
CA VAL A 303 22.56 -12.32 -16.34
C VAL A 303 23.20 -11.59 -17.51
N GLN A 304 22.38 -11.06 -18.42
CA GLN A 304 22.84 -10.38 -19.63
C GLN A 304 22.86 -8.87 -19.47
N ALA A 305 21.79 -8.28 -18.96
CA ALA A 305 21.68 -6.84 -18.80
C ALA A 305 21.06 -6.49 -17.45
N VAL A 306 21.45 -5.35 -16.91
CA VAL A 306 20.88 -4.79 -15.69
C VAL A 306 20.57 -3.33 -15.96
N LEU A 307 19.29 -2.96 -15.80
CA LEU A 307 18.82 -1.60 -16.01
C LEU A 307 18.40 -1.01 -14.67
N PRO A 308 19.13 0.00 -14.13
CA PRO A 308 18.66 0.72 -12.96
C PRO A 308 17.45 1.58 -13.34
N VAL A 309 16.35 1.40 -12.61
CA VAL A 309 15.12 2.18 -12.78
C VAL A 309 14.59 2.59 -11.42
N ARG A 310 14.23 3.88 -11.29
CA ARG A 310 13.58 4.43 -10.10
C ARG A 310 12.06 4.44 -10.26
N GLU A 311 11.62 4.85 -11.44
CA GLU A 311 10.22 4.97 -11.83
C GLU A 311 9.96 4.26 -13.16
N PHE A 312 8.68 4.03 -13.45
CA PHE A 312 8.23 3.31 -14.65
C PHE A 312 7.34 4.19 -15.54
N PRO A 313 7.87 5.29 -16.10
CA PRO A 313 7.08 6.19 -16.92
C PRO A 313 6.67 5.54 -18.25
N GLU A 314 5.59 6.04 -18.85
CA GLU A 314 5.01 5.48 -20.09
C GLU A 314 5.78 5.88 -21.36
N ASP A 315 6.60 6.92 -21.29
CA ASP A 315 7.42 7.46 -22.39
C ASP A 315 8.79 6.79 -22.53
N ARG A 316 9.13 5.85 -21.64
CA ARG A 316 10.36 5.06 -21.70
C ARG A 316 10.08 3.65 -22.19
N PHE A 317 11.05 3.07 -22.88
CA PHE A 317 10.98 1.72 -23.39
C PHE A 317 12.21 0.90 -23.01
N VAL A 318 12.01 -0.41 -22.93
CA VAL A 318 13.05 -1.42 -22.80
C VAL A 318 13.26 -2.03 -24.18
N PHE A 319 14.46 -1.86 -24.73
CA PHE A 319 14.84 -2.31 -26.06
C PHE A 319 15.78 -3.52 -25.98
N PHE A 320 15.33 -4.62 -26.57
CA PHE A 320 15.98 -5.93 -26.53
C PHE A 320 16.69 -6.24 -27.83
N SER A 321 17.82 -6.93 -27.75
CA SER A 321 18.47 -7.63 -28.87
C SER A 321 18.78 -9.08 -28.53
N THR A 322 18.63 -9.94 -29.52
CA THR A 322 18.86 -11.39 -29.42
C THR A 322 20.03 -11.80 -30.30
N ARG A 323 20.60 -12.97 -30.01
CA ARG A 323 21.73 -13.57 -30.72
C ARG A 323 21.44 -13.75 -32.21
N ASN A 324 20.20 -14.13 -32.54
CA ASN A 324 19.76 -14.33 -33.93
C ASN A 324 19.38 -13.03 -34.66
N GLY A 325 19.58 -11.87 -34.04
CA GLY A 325 19.33 -10.58 -34.67
C GLY A 325 17.87 -10.14 -34.65
N THR A 326 17.03 -10.75 -33.82
CA THR A 326 15.70 -10.25 -33.47
C THR A 326 15.83 -9.15 -32.43
N VAL A 327 15.04 -8.08 -32.58
CA VAL A 327 14.92 -6.99 -31.62
C VAL A 327 13.48 -6.81 -31.18
N LYS A 328 13.29 -6.20 -30.02
CA LYS A 328 11.97 -5.87 -29.51
C LYS A 328 12.00 -4.59 -28.71
N LYS A 329 10.89 -3.85 -28.74
CA LYS A 329 10.64 -2.71 -27.87
C LYS A 329 9.39 -2.97 -27.01
N THR A 330 9.50 -2.76 -25.71
CA THR A 330 8.39 -2.91 -24.75
C THR A 330 8.34 -1.67 -23.85
N PRO A 331 7.16 -1.08 -23.56
CA PRO A 331 7.05 0.04 -22.62
C PRO A 331 7.64 -0.30 -21.26
N LEU A 332 8.32 0.64 -20.61
CA LEU A 332 8.90 0.42 -19.28
C LEU A 332 7.80 0.21 -18.22
N SER A 333 6.65 0.86 -18.38
CA SER A 333 5.46 0.69 -17.52
C SER A 333 4.95 -0.76 -17.42
N ASP A 334 5.21 -1.62 -18.41
CA ASP A 334 4.89 -3.06 -18.36
C ASP A 334 5.70 -3.80 -17.26
N TYR A 335 6.77 -3.21 -16.74
CA TYR A 335 7.62 -3.76 -15.68
C TYR A 335 7.36 -3.15 -14.30
N SER A 336 6.34 -2.30 -14.15
CA SER A 336 5.99 -1.62 -12.89
C SER A 336 5.55 -2.55 -11.75
N ARG A 337 5.14 -3.79 -12.06
CA ARG A 337 4.59 -4.75 -11.08
C ARG A 337 5.55 -5.93 -10.88
N PRO A 338 6.46 -5.87 -9.89
CA PRO A 338 7.46 -6.91 -9.66
C PRO A 338 6.83 -8.24 -9.22
N ARG A 339 7.49 -9.35 -9.58
CA ARG A 339 7.17 -10.70 -9.10
C ARG A 339 8.44 -11.42 -8.69
N ALA A 340 8.45 -12.04 -7.50
CA ALA A 340 9.62 -12.74 -6.96
C ALA A 340 10.08 -13.92 -7.86
N SER A 341 9.17 -14.58 -8.56
CA SER A 341 9.50 -15.65 -9.52
C SER A 341 10.17 -15.15 -10.81
N GLY A 342 10.28 -13.83 -10.99
CA GLY A 342 10.54 -13.20 -12.28
C GLY A 342 9.36 -13.39 -13.24
N ILE A 343 9.49 -12.78 -14.42
CA ILE A 343 8.54 -12.93 -15.53
C ILE A 343 9.28 -13.08 -16.85
N TRP A 344 8.56 -13.55 -17.88
CA TRP A 344 9.06 -13.53 -19.26
C TRP A 344 9.13 -12.10 -19.78
N ALA A 345 10.34 -11.67 -20.15
CA ALA A 345 10.60 -10.38 -20.75
C ALA A 345 10.55 -10.46 -22.27
N ILE A 346 10.85 -11.60 -22.90
CA ILE A 346 10.81 -11.87 -24.35
C ILE A 346 10.60 -13.36 -24.62
N VAL A 347 9.96 -13.69 -25.75
CA VAL A 347 9.89 -15.07 -26.26
C VAL A 347 11.06 -15.30 -27.20
N LEU A 348 11.92 -16.26 -26.87
CA LEU A 348 13.08 -16.65 -27.67
C LEU A 348 12.78 -17.91 -28.48
N ASP A 349 13.34 -17.97 -29.68
CA ASP A 349 13.31 -19.19 -30.51
C ASP A 349 14.37 -20.20 -30.03
N GLU A 350 14.23 -21.45 -30.45
CA GLU A 350 15.17 -22.51 -30.07
C GLU A 350 16.61 -22.18 -30.51
N GLY A 351 17.56 -22.25 -29.56
CA GLY A 351 18.96 -21.89 -29.78
C GLY A 351 19.26 -20.38 -29.79
N ASP A 352 18.25 -19.53 -29.70
CA ASP A 352 18.42 -18.09 -29.52
C ASP A 352 18.77 -17.75 -28.06
N GLY A 353 19.26 -16.54 -27.84
CA GLY A 353 19.60 -16.03 -26.52
C GLY A 353 19.48 -14.52 -26.48
N LEU A 354 19.04 -13.97 -25.36
CA LEU A 354 19.12 -12.53 -25.16
C LEU A 354 20.59 -12.11 -25.13
N VAL A 355 20.96 -11.08 -25.89
CA VAL A 355 22.32 -10.55 -25.94
C VAL A 355 22.42 -9.32 -25.04
N ASP A 356 21.55 -8.35 -25.26
CA ASP A 356 21.58 -7.10 -24.52
C ASP A 356 20.19 -6.45 -24.42
N VAL A 357 20.03 -5.59 -23.43
CA VAL A 357 18.83 -4.79 -23.17
C VAL A 357 19.25 -3.40 -22.74
N GLN A 358 18.66 -2.37 -23.33
CA GLN A 358 18.93 -0.97 -22.98
C GLN A 358 17.64 -0.16 -22.87
N LEU A 359 17.66 0.93 -22.11
CA LEU A 359 16.54 1.87 -22.02
C LEU A 359 16.56 2.84 -23.22
N THR A 360 15.38 3.18 -23.72
CA THR A 360 15.19 4.15 -24.79
C THR A 360 14.00 5.08 -24.49
N ASP A 361 13.88 6.20 -25.20
CA ASP A 361 12.84 7.22 -25.02
C ASP A 361 11.89 7.38 -26.23
N GLY A 362 12.04 6.53 -27.24
CA GLY A 362 11.21 6.54 -28.45
C GLY A 362 11.90 7.19 -29.67
N GLU A 363 12.94 8.00 -29.46
CA GLU A 363 13.60 8.79 -30.51
C GLU A 363 15.04 8.37 -30.82
N ARG A 364 15.58 7.36 -30.11
CA ARG A 364 16.99 6.95 -30.26
C ARG A 364 17.25 6.16 -31.53
N ASP A 365 18.49 6.23 -31.99
CA ASP A 365 19.00 5.24 -32.93
C ASP A 365 19.50 4.01 -32.18
N VAL A 366 19.22 2.83 -32.72
CA VAL A 366 19.75 1.57 -32.24
C VAL A 366 20.75 1.03 -33.25
N MET A 367 21.89 0.60 -32.74
CA MET A 367 22.92 -0.09 -33.49
C MET A 367 23.06 -1.53 -33.01
N LEU A 368 23.16 -2.47 -33.96
CA LEU A 368 23.45 -3.88 -33.66
C LEU A 368 24.73 -4.28 -34.37
N PHE A 369 25.60 -5.00 -33.67
CA PHE A 369 26.88 -5.45 -34.16
C PHE A 369 26.92 -6.98 -34.22
N ALA A 370 27.36 -7.52 -35.34
CA ALA A 370 27.50 -8.95 -35.57
C ALA A 370 28.95 -9.43 -35.45
N SER A 371 29.14 -10.71 -35.14
CA SER A 371 30.45 -11.36 -34.95
C SER A 371 31.39 -11.26 -36.15
N ASN A 372 30.86 -11.11 -37.37
CA ASN A 372 31.66 -10.86 -38.58
C ASN A 372 32.03 -9.37 -38.79
N GLY A 373 31.78 -8.51 -37.80
CA GLY A 373 32.10 -7.09 -37.88
C GLY A 373 31.12 -6.27 -38.71
N LYS A 374 29.91 -6.77 -39.00
CA LYS A 374 28.83 -5.98 -39.60
C LYS A 374 28.07 -5.20 -38.53
N ALA A 375 27.59 -4.01 -38.87
CA ALA A 375 26.69 -3.24 -38.03
C ALA A 375 25.54 -2.62 -38.83
N VAL A 376 24.36 -2.59 -38.24
CA VAL A 376 23.20 -1.82 -38.74
C VAL A 376 22.89 -0.71 -37.76
N ARG A 377 22.41 0.44 -38.26
CA ARG A 377 21.93 1.57 -37.46
C ARG A 377 20.57 2.01 -38.00
N PHE A 378 19.54 1.98 -37.17
CA PHE A 378 18.18 2.37 -37.55
C PHE A 378 17.50 3.10 -36.40
N ALA A 379 16.47 3.91 -36.71
CA ALA A 379 15.72 4.62 -35.70
C ALA A 379 14.83 3.63 -34.93
N GLU A 380 14.74 3.75 -33.60
CA GLU A 380 13.94 2.82 -32.80
C GLU A 380 12.43 2.90 -33.12
N GLY A 381 11.98 4.00 -33.73
CA GLY A 381 10.62 4.17 -34.25
C GLY A 381 10.25 3.15 -35.34
N GLU A 382 11.23 2.54 -36.02
CA GLU A 382 11.01 1.44 -36.96
C GLU A 382 10.59 0.12 -36.28
N VAL A 383 10.65 0.08 -34.95
CA VAL A 383 10.21 -1.04 -34.11
C VAL A 383 9.03 -0.58 -33.27
N ARG A 384 7.83 -1.09 -33.58
CA ARG A 384 6.64 -0.82 -32.76
C ARG A 384 6.82 -1.37 -31.34
N ALA A 385 6.30 -0.63 -30.36
CA ALA A 385 6.21 -1.12 -28.99
C ALA A 385 5.21 -2.29 -28.93
N THR A 386 5.58 -3.34 -28.20
CA THR A 386 4.77 -4.55 -28.01
C THR A 386 4.87 -5.04 -26.59
N GLY A 387 3.85 -5.77 -26.12
CA GLY A 387 3.86 -6.34 -24.78
C GLY A 387 4.99 -7.35 -24.56
N ARG A 388 5.25 -7.64 -23.27
CA ARG A 388 6.35 -8.50 -22.79
C ARG A 388 6.44 -9.87 -23.50
N VAL A 389 5.32 -10.59 -23.63
CA VAL A 389 5.30 -11.95 -24.18
C VAL A 389 5.14 -11.94 -25.70
N SER A 390 6.08 -11.29 -26.38
CA SER A 390 6.16 -11.26 -27.84
C SER A 390 7.58 -11.58 -28.32
N ARG A 391 7.67 -12.12 -29.54
CA ARG A 391 8.93 -12.56 -30.17
C ARG A 391 9.79 -11.38 -30.66
N GLY A 392 9.16 -10.27 -31.02
CA GLY A 392 9.85 -9.12 -31.63
C GLY A 392 9.91 -9.19 -33.17
N VAL A 393 10.79 -8.39 -33.76
CA VAL A 393 10.97 -8.24 -35.21
C VAL A 393 12.45 -8.29 -35.57
N ARG A 394 12.80 -8.66 -36.80
CA ARG A 394 14.21 -8.75 -37.22
C ARG A 394 14.92 -7.39 -37.17
N GLY A 395 15.97 -7.22 -36.38
CA GLY A 395 16.81 -6.03 -36.31
C GLY A 395 17.90 -5.99 -37.39
N ILE A 396 18.64 -7.09 -37.54
CA ILE A 396 19.74 -7.24 -38.51
C ILE A 396 19.60 -8.57 -39.26
N ARG A 397 19.99 -8.59 -40.54
CA ARG A 397 20.10 -9.83 -41.32
C ARG A 397 21.51 -10.38 -41.20
N LEU A 398 21.66 -11.45 -40.43
CA LEU A 398 22.93 -12.13 -40.21
C LEU A 398 23.32 -13.02 -41.39
N ALA A 399 24.62 -13.18 -41.59
CA ALA A 399 25.16 -14.23 -42.46
C ALA A 399 25.10 -15.59 -41.74
N LYS A 400 25.18 -16.69 -42.50
CA LYS A 400 25.09 -18.04 -41.94
C LYS A 400 26.24 -18.26 -40.93
N GLY A 401 25.88 -18.65 -39.70
CA GLY A 401 26.84 -18.93 -38.62
C GLY A 401 27.31 -17.70 -37.84
N GLU A 402 26.82 -16.51 -38.20
CA GLU A 402 27.11 -15.27 -37.48
C GLU A 402 25.98 -14.92 -36.50
N GLN A 403 26.33 -14.19 -35.46
CA GLN A 403 25.42 -13.80 -34.37
C GLN A 403 25.60 -12.33 -34.00
N VAL A 404 24.58 -11.73 -33.39
CA VAL A 404 24.73 -10.43 -32.72
C VAL A 404 25.59 -10.59 -31.47
N VAL A 405 26.51 -9.67 -31.27
CA VAL A 405 27.43 -9.64 -30.13
C VAL A 405 27.24 -8.40 -29.25
N SER A 406 26.71 -7.31 -29.79
CA SER A 406 26.45 -6.09 -29.02
C SER A 406 25.32 -5.25 -29.58
N GLN A 407 24.67 -4.50 -28.70
CA GLN A 407 23.72 -3.44 -29.00
C GLN A 407 24.28 -2.12 -28.48
N ILE A 408 24.01 -1.02 -29.18
CA ILE A 408 24.27 0.33 -28.70
C ILE A 408 23.02 1.16 -28.97
N VAL A 409 22.45 1.78 -27.94
CA VAL A 409 21.53 2.90 -28.08
C VAL A 409 22.39 4.16 -28.17
N VAL A 410 22.24 4.92 -29.25
CA VAL A 410 23.07 6.11 -29.48
C VAL A 410 22.55 7.26 -28.61
N GLU A 411 23.31 7.61 -27.58
CA GLU A 411 22.93 8.66 -26.61
C GLU A 411 23.62 10.00 -26.89
N SER A 412 24.88 9.94 -27.33
CA SER A 412 25.75 11.10 -27.60
C SER A 412 26.44 10.98 -28.96
N ASP A 413 27.27 11.97 -29.28
CA ASP A 413 28.18 11.95 -30.44
C ASP A 413 29.50 11.18 -30.16
N GLY A 414 29.60 10.47 -29.03
CA GLY A 414 30.77 9.69 -28.65
C GLY A 414 31.15 8.63 -29.68
N ASP A 415 32.40 8.18 -29.66
CA ASP A 415 32.92 7.19 -30.59
C ASP A 415 32.40 5.77 -30.28
N VAL A 416 32.28 4.94 -31.31
CA VAL A 416 32.10 3.49 -31.14
C VAL A 416 33.48 2.83 -31.10
N LEU A 417 33.83 2.24 -29.95
CA LEU A 417 34.94 1.30 -29.87
C LEU A 417 34.48 -0.10 -30.27
N THR A 418 35.23 -0.73 -31.18
CA THR A 418 35.05 -2.13 -31.55
C THR A 418 36.29 -2.92 -31.20
N ALA A 419 36.13 -4.13 -30.65
CA ALA A 419 37.23 -5.02 -30.30
C ALA A 419 37.00 -6.45 -30.78
N THR A 420 38.08 -7.13 -31.16
CA THR A 420 38.07 -8.47 -31.77
C THR A 420 38.80 -9.49 -30.89
N GLU A 421 38.50 -10.77 -31.08
CA GLU A 421 38.93 -11.87 -30.22
C GLU A 421 40.46 -12.03 -30.13
N ARG A 422 41.22 -11.49 -31.10
CA ARG A 422 42.70 -11.51 -31.08
C ARG A 422 43.32 -10.19 -30.59
N GLY A 423 42.54 -9.37 -29.88
CA GLY A 423 43.05 -8.18 -29.19
C GLY A 423 43.24 -6.95 -30.08
N PHE A 424 42.65 -6.92 -31.27
CA PHE A 424 42.64 -5.74 -32.14
C PHE A 424 41.34 -4.96 -32.01
N GLY A 425 41.41 -3.64 -32.18
CA GLY A 425 40.24 -2.79 -32.13
C GLY A 425 40.53 -1.35 -32.49
N LYS A 426 39.49 -0.52 -32.47
CA LYS A 426 39.55 0.87 -32.92
C LYS A 426 38.34 1.66 -32.48
N ARG A 427 38.51 2.97 -32.40
CA ARG A 427 37.40 3.92 -32.27
C ARG A 427 36.98 4.43 -33.64
N THR A 428 35.69 4.63 -33.82
CA THR A 428 35.13 5.23 -35.04
C THR A 428 33.95 6.11 -34.64
N ALA A 429 33.93 7.35 -35.14
CA ALA A 429 32.83 8.27 -34.88
C ALA A 429 31.48 7.67 -35.25
N VAL A 430 30.47 7.84 -34.40
CA VAL A 430 29.11 7.35 -34.64
C VAL A 430 28.55 7.89 -35.96
N ALA A 431 28.92 9.11 -36.36
CA ALA A 431 28.53 9.72 -37.63
C ALA A 431 28.97 8.91 -38.88
N GLU A 432 30.04 8.11 -38.79
CA GLU A 432 30.48 7.23 -39.90
C GLU A 432 29.62 5.97 -40.09
N TYR A 433 28.70 5.71 -39.16
CA TYR A 433 27.73 4.63 -39.26
C TYR A 433 26.45 5.17 -39.90
N PRO A 434 26.24 4.96 -41.22
CA PRO A 434 25.06 5.46 -41.90
C PRO A 434 23.80 4.77 -41.38
N ARG A 435 22.72 5.54 -41.24
CA ARG A 435 21.39 4.98 -41.04
C ARG A 435 21.02 4.11 -42.25
N LYS A 436 20.81 2.82 -42.01
CA LYS A 436 20.32 1.85 -42.98
C LYS A 436 19.11 1.18 -42.35
N GLY A 437 18.01 1.10 -43.10
CA GLY A 437 16.76 0.55 -42.57
C GLY A 437 16.94 -0.80 -41.86
N ARG A 438 16.05 -1.06 -40.90
CA ARG A 438 16.06 -2.28 -40.10
C ARG A 438 16.00 -3.55 -40.97
N GLY A 439 16.68 -4.61 -40.55
CA GLY A 439 16.65 -5.92 -41.19
C GLY A 439 17.56 -6.05 -42.42
N THR A 440 18.40 -5.05 -42.69
CA THR A 440 19.46 -5.12 -43.70
C THR A 440 20.67 -5.91 -43.18
N GLN A 441 21.63 -6.23 -44.06
CA GLN A 441 22.90 -6.87 -43.67
C GLN A 441 23.87 -5.92 -42.96
N GLY A 442 23.54 -4.63 -42.90
CA GLY A 442 24.43 -3.61 -42.33
C GLY A 442 25.67 -3.33 -43.17
N VAL A 443 26.56 -2.53 -42.60
CA VAL A 443 27.83 -2.08 -43.17
C VAL A 443 28.99 -2.60 -42.32
N ILE A 444 30.22 -2.59 -42.85
CA ILE A 444 31.40 -3.10 -42.12
C ILE A 444 31.79 -2.15 -40.98
N ALA A 445 31.62 -2.54 -39.72
CA ALA A 445 32.09 -1.82 -38.53
C ALA A 445 33.60 -2.00 -38.27
N ILE A 446 34.10 -3.21 -38.51
CA ILE A 446 35.53 -3.58 -38.42
C ILE A 446 35.80 -4.77 -39.34
N GLN A 447 37.01 -4.88 -39.88
CA GLN A 447 37.42 -6.02 -40.69
C GLN A 447 37.82 -7.21 -39.82
N THR A 448 37.07 -8.30 -39.89
CA THR A 448 37.29 -9.57 -39.17
C THR A 448 38.19 -10.52 -39.97
N SER A 449 39.42 -10.08 -40.24
CA SER A 449 40.42 -10.89 -40.95
C SER A 449 40.92 -12.06 -40.10
N ALA A 450 41.68 -13.00 -40.68
CA ALA A 450 42.38 -14.03 -39.91
C ALA A 450 43.30 -13.44 -38.83
N ARG A 451 43.83 -12.22 -39.01
CA ARG A 451 44.63 -11.52 -37.99
C ARG A 451 43.78 -11.11 -36.78
N ASN A 452 42.59 -10.59 -37.04
CA ASN A 452 41.70 -10.01 -36.03
C ASN A 452 40.84 -11.05 -35.32
N GLY A 453 40.37 -12.05 -36.08
CA GLY A 453 39.30 -12.93 -35.64
C GLY A 453 37.94 -12.23 -35.58
N LYS A 454 36.98 -12.86 -34.90
CA LYS A 454 35.61 -12.36 -34.74
C LYS A 454 35.54 -11.11 -33.86
N LEU A 455 34.51 -10.29 -34.08
CA LEU A 455 34.15 -9.19 -33.19
C LEU A 455 33.65 -9.77 -31.85
N VAL A 456 34.23 -9.30 -30.75
CA VAL A 456 33.85 -9.66 -29.38
C VAL A 456 32.77 -8.72 -28.87
N GLY A 457 32.97 -7.42 -29.07
CA GLY A 457 31.98 -6.43 -28.64
C GLY A 457 32.18 -5.06 -29.25
N ALA A 458 31.16 -4.22 -29.08
CA ALA A 458 31.18 -2.80 -29.39
C ALA A 458 30.54 -2.00 -28.26
N ILE A 459 31.17 -0.90 -27.86
CA ILE A 459 30.69 0.01 -26.82
C ILE A 459 30.79 1.45 -27.30
N GLN A 460 29.84 2.29 -26.92
CA GLN A 460 29.92 3.74 -27.14
C GLN A 460 30.65 4.38 -25.98
N LEU A 461 31.62 5.25 -26.29
CA LEU A 461 32.44 5.91 -25.30
C LEU A 461 32.90 7.31 -25.72
N ASP A 462 33.21 8.14 -24.73
CA ASP A 462 33.80 9.46 -24.89
C ASP A 462 35.32 9.43 -24.61
N ASP A 463 36.04 10.46 -25.07
CA ASP A 463 37.51 10.53 -24.93
C ASP A 463 38.02 10.49 -23.49
N ALA A 464 37.19 10.95 -22.53
CA ALA A 464 37.52 10.99 -21.12
C ALA A 464 37.40 9.62 -20.43
N GLN A 465 36.66 8.67 -21.02
CA GLN A 465 36.40 7.38 -20.40
C GLN A 465 37.58 6.41 -20.54
N GLU A 466 37.56 5.34 -19.75
CA GLU A 466 38.52 4.25 -19.82
C GLU A 466 37.85 2.96 -20.28
N ILE A 467 38.65 2.06 -20.83
CA ILE A 467 38.20 0.75 -21.31
C ILE A 467 38.92 -0.35 -20.56
N LEU A 468 38.17 -1.41 -20.24
CA LEU A 468 38.67 -2.63 -19.65
C LEU A 468 38.53 -3.78 -20.66
N LEU A 469 39.63 -4.49 -20.89
CA LEU A 469 39.72 -5.63 -21.80
C LEU A 469 40.00 -6.89 -20.98
N ILE A 470 39.19 -7.93 -21.17
CA ILE A 470 39.25 -9.16 -20.39
C ILE A 470 39.47 -10.35 -21.32
N SER A 471 40.52 -11.14 -21.10
CA SER A 471 40.76 -12.38 -21.82
C SER A 471 40.05 -13.58 -21.19
N ASP A 472 39.89 -14.66 -21.97
CA ASP A 472 39.37 -15.95 -21.51
C ASP A 472 40.29 -16.66 -20.49
N ARG A 473 41.51 -16.17 -20.29
CA ARG A 473 42.46 -16.65 -19.27
C ARG A 473 42.64 -15.68 -18.09
N GLY A 474 41.81 -14.64 -18.00
CA GLY A 474 41.80 -13.70 -16.88
C GLY A 474 42.83 -12.57 -16.99
N THR A 475 43.46 -12.37 -18.15
CA THR A 475 44.30 -11.20 -18.39
C THR A 475 43.41 -9.96 -18.50
N LEU A 476 43.66 -8.98 -17.63
CA LEU A 476 42.92 -7.71 -17.57
C LEU A 476 43.82 -6.55 -17.99
N VAL A 477 43.37 -5.75 -18.95
CA VAL A 477 44.06 -4.52 -19.40
C VAL A 477 43.11 -3.34 -19.35
N ARG A 478 43.53 -2.29 -18.63
CA ARG A 478 42.84 -1.00 -18.57
C ARG A 478 43.58 0.01 -19.44
N THR A 479 42.87 0.72 -20.30
CA THR A 479 43.46 1.70 -21.23
C THR A 479 42.53 2.91 -21.33
N ARG A 480 43.09 4.11 -21.47
CA ARG A 480 42.27 5.30 -21.73
C ARG A 480 41.70 5.25 -23.13
N ALA A 481 40.43 5.65 -23.29
CA ALA A 481 39.80 5.71 -24.60
C ALA A 481 40.62 6.57 -25.59
N SER A 482 41.12 7.72 -25.13
CA SER A 482 41.94 8.65 -25.92
C SER A 482 43.27 8.08 -26.42
N GLU A 483 43.76 6.97 -25.84
CA GLU A 483 44.96 6.28 -26.31
C GLU A 483 44.66 5.30 -27.47
N VAL A 484 43.38 4.99 -27.71
CA VAL A 484 42.97 4.13 -28.82
C VAL A 484 42.78 4.95 -30.09
N SER A 485 43.45 4.55 -31.17
CA SER A 485 43.37 5.25 -32.45
C SER A 485 41.94 5.34 -32.98
N GLN A 486 41.51 6.56 -33.29
CA GLN A 486 40.28 6.83 -34.02
C GLN A 486 40.56 6.71 -35.52
N VAL A 487 39.88 5.77 -36.17
CA VAL A 487 40.05 5.49 -37.60
C VAL A 487 38.70 5.13 -38.22
N GLY A 488 38.64 5.23 -39.56
CA GLY A 488 37.41 4.98 -40.28
C GLY A 488 36.83 3.58 -40.09
N ARG A 489 35.55 3.44 -40.41
CA ARG A 489 34.77 2.23 -40.15
C ARG A 489 35.34 0.96 -40.82
N ASN A 490 35.68 1.02 -42.10
CA ASN A 490 36.17 -0.14 -42.86
C ASN A 490 37.69 -0.33 -42.74
N THR A 491 38.18 -0.57 -41.53
CA THR A 491 39.61 -0.79 -41.24
C THR A 491 39.79 -1.97 -40.27
N GLN A 492 41.04 -2.44 -40.09
CA GLN A 492 41.38 -3.54 -39.18
C GLN A 492 41.63 -3.09 -37.73
N GLY A 493 41.81 -1.80 -37.48
CA GLY A 493 42.18 -1.27 -36.18
C GLY A 493 43.62 -1.60 -35.76
N VAL A 494 43.94 -1.18 -34.54
CA VAL A 494 45.25 -1.28 -33.89
C VAL A 494 45.22 -2.34 -32.79
N THR A 495 46.40 -2.71 -32.26
CA THR A 495 46.49 -3.62 -31.12
C THR A 495 46.01 -2.91 -29.86
N LEU A 496 44.96 -3.43 -29.22
CA LEU A 496 44.49 -2.97 -27.93
C LEU A 496 45.16 -3.75 -26.79
N ILE A 497 45.27 -5.08 -26.96
CA ILE A 497 45.87 -6.00 -26.00
C ILE A 497 46.73 -7.02 -26.75
N ARG A 498 47.88 -7.36 -26.17
CA ARG A 498 48.72 -8.47 -26.63
C ARG A 498 48.34 -9.71 -25.83
N LEU A 499 47.75 -10.69 -26.51
CA LEU A 499 47.32 -11.96 -25.93
C LEU A 499 48.39 -13.02 -26.14
N GLY A 500 48.50 -13.98 -25.22
CA GLY A 500 49.36 -15.14 -25.34
C GLY A 500 48.85 -16.18 -26.36
N ASP A 501 49.64 -17.22 -26.58
CA ASP A 501 49.28 -18.29 -27.53
C ASP A 501 48.00 -19.02 -27.10
N GLY A 502 46.99 -18.96 -27.96
CA GLY A 502 45.68 -19.59 -27.73
C GLY A 502 44.85 -18.90 -26.64
N GLU A 503 45.16 -17.65 -26.31
CA GLU A 503 44.36 -16.77 -25.45
C GLU A 503 43.53 -15.83 -26.33
N LEU A 504 42.25 -15.65 -25.98
CA LEU A 504 41.33 -14.81 -26.73
C LEU A 504 40.74 -13.72 -25.83
N LEU A 505 40.46 -12.57 -26.42
CA LEU A 505 39.67 -11.53 -25.78
C LEU A 505 38.23 -12.05 -25.63
N SER A 506 37.70 -12.00 -24.42
CA SER A 506 36.36 -12.50 -24.07
C SER A 506 35.36 -11.37 -23.83
N ALA A 507 35.78 -10.23 -23.28
CA ALA A 507 34.87 -9.12 -22.96
C ALA A 507 35.55 -7.75 -23.08
N ILE A 508 34.73 -6.73 -23.29
CA ILE A 508 35.11 -5.32 -23.25
C ILE A 508 34.09 -4.55 -22.44
N GLU A 509 34.54 -3.64 -21.58
CA GLU A 509 33.68 -2.81 -20.74
C GLU A 509 34.16 -1.36 -20.74
N ARG A 510 33.22 -0.41 -20.60
CA ARG A 510 33.51 1.02 -20.43
C ARG A 510 33.49 1.39 -18.95
N LEU A 511 34.37 2.29 -18.55
CA LEU A 511 34.45 2.85 -17.21
C LEU A 511 34.42 4.38 -17.31
N ASP A 512 33.54 5.02 -16.56
CA ASP A 512 33.58 6.47 -16.42
C ASP A 512 34.86 6.89 -15.69
N ALA A 513 35.53 7.92 -16.20
CA ALA A 513 36.60 8.57 -15.45
C ALA A 513 35.99 9.16 -14.18
N LEU A 514 36.47 8.70 -13.02
CA LEU A 514 36.17 9.38 -11.76
C LEU A 514 36.79 10.78 -11.85
N GLU A 515 35.95 11.82 -11.79
CA GLU A 515 36.39 13.21 -11.83
C GLU A 515 37.46 13.46 -10.75
N ASP A 516 38.66 13.85 -11.19
CA ASP A 516 39.67 14.49 -10.36
C ASP A 516 39.15 15.91 -10.04
N SER A 517 38.55 16.15 -8.87
CA SER A 517 38.30 17.51 -8.40
C SER A 517 39.55 18.04 -7.71
N ASP A 518 40.23 18.99 -8.36
CA ASP A 518 41.30 19.81 -7.80
C ASP A 518 40.86 20.45 -6.48
N VAL A 519 41.41 19.99 -5.36
CA VAL A 519 41.39 20.73 -4.10
C VAL A 519 42.76 21.38 -3.96
N GLY A 520 42.75 22.72 -4.10
CA GLY A 520 43.93 23.56 -4.22
C GLY A 520 44.98 23.41 -3.12
N ASP A 521 46.21 23.68 -3.54
CA ASP A 521 47.41 23.79 -2.71
C ASP A 521 47.18 24.73 -1.52
N ALA A 522 47.10 24.15 -0.32
CA ALA A 522 47.39 24.84 0.92
C ALA A 522 48.87 24.62 1.25
N VAL A 523 49.61 25.69 1.00
CA VAL A 523 51.00 26.02 1.30
C VAL A 523 51.59 25.31 2.54
N ASP A 524 52.80 24.79 2.35
CA ASP A 524 53.74 24.26 3.34
C ASP A 524 53.83 25.08 4.64
N GLY A 525 53.72 24.37 5.77
CA GLY A 525 54.09 24.83 7.10
C GLY A 525 55.02 23.80 7.74
N ASP A 526 56.31 24.11 7.64
CA ASP A 526 57.50 23.39 8.09
C ASP A 526 57.36 22.71 9.48
N ALA A 527 57.62 21.39 9.55
CA ALA A 527 57.70 20.63 10.79
C ALA A 527 59.16 20.47 11.22
N VAL A 528 59.63 21.37 12.09
CA VAL A 528 60.91 21.22 12.79
C VAL A 528 60.72 20.37 14.04
N ALA A 529 61.54 19.33 14.16
CA ALA A 529 61.64 18.44 15.31
C ALA A 529 62.04 19.19 16.59
N GLY A 530 61.42 18.82 17.72
CA GLY A 530 61.80 19.26 19.05
C GLY A 530 61.23 18.33 20.13
N THR A 531 62.13 17.60 20.78
CA THR A 531 61.97 16.68 21.93
C THR A 531 61.11 17.24 23.08
N PRO A 532 60.42 16.36 23.85
CA PRO A 532 59.64 16.77 25.02
C PRO A 532 60.55 16.89 26.24
N ASP A 533 60.49 18.03 26.93
CA ASP A 533 60.97 18.14 28.30
C ASP A 533 59.80 18.31 29.26
N ALA A 534 59.97 17.68 30.41
CA ALA A 534 58.93 17.37 31.37
C ALA A 534 58.50 18.57 32.24
N VAL A 535 57.36 18.36 32.91
CA VAL A 535 57.12 18.57 34.35
C VAL A 535 55.88 19.42 34.69
N ALA A 536 54.92 18.69 35.27
CA ALA A 536 54.00 19.00 36.37
C ALA A 536 53.01 20.18 36.28
N GLY A 537 51.78 19.87 36.67
CA GLY A 537 50.86 20.83 37.25
C GLY A 537 49.40 20.46 37.07
N THR A 538 48.92 19.45 37.80
CA THR A 538 47.48 19.30 38.06
C THR A 538 47.01 20.48 38.92
N PRO A 539 45.84 21.05 38.64
CA PRO A 539 44.93 21.33 39.75
C PRO A 539 43.51 20.83 39.47
N THR A 540 43.01 20.14 40.48
CA THR A 540 41.61 19.86 40.79
C THR A 540 40.73 21.11 40.71
N LEU A 541 39.53 20.97 40.17
CA LEU A 541 38.42 21.91 40.36
C LEU A 541 37.34 21.27 41.25
N PRO A 542 36.76 22.02 42.21
CA PRO A 542 35.79 21.54 43.18
C PRO A 542 34.33 21.77 42.78
N GLU A 543 33.48 20.99 43.46
CA GLU A 543 32.00 20.97 43.59
C GLU A 543 31.14 20.64 42.35
#